data_AF-A0A9J6QMD2-F1
#
_entry.id   AF-A0A9J6QMD2-F1
#
_cell.length_a   1.000
_cell.length_b   1.000
_cell.length_c   1.000
_cell.angle_alpha   90.00
_cell.angle_beta   90.00
_cell.angle_gamma   90.00
#
_symmetry.space_group_name_H-M   'P 1'
#
loop_
_entity.id
_entity.type
_entity.pdbx_description
1 polymer ?
#
loop_
_entity_poly.entity_id
_entity_poly.type
_entity_poly.pdbx_seq_one_letter_code
_entity_poly.pdbx_strand_id
1 'polypeptide(L)'
;MLKKIQYEDGLPIKVQVLKIQEYPWHMHNDIQVIYVLEGEIDLKMTYTRYYLSKNHMHFIHSDDVHGVKGLTENNLVVVLSLNMDYFSQFYPELDTQVFTTKGSEDVATYKRQLAMKAHIFAIISELYAKKRGYKNRMKDLSLELMDALYKDFRGFKVDRVNRSFEHMISHDILQIDRVSRVVSLVYKNYPYKISLAAIAEKENINTYYLSHLFQKQIGDSFRNFVSMVRVEMSEAQLLTTNASVSQISQNVGFSNAKYYVENFKEWFGCHPKEYRQLYKDQILGNAAERIEELPLESINDVIDSYSEFPVFIGASGIIRSAKIDLKKEPEGTILPIRHRLIPKKLYDHYDPFTQCLSMVKPPHQIPQLPLFDSPQDTAGLKAINGLKKPQYYLYALLSTMYETVVCAEDTFLLVKSGENYQLLFFNDNKDESQSYEFSLFKISGEYQITERRFQAGDSCISGWKQLNFKSQLTSQEFESIQALSAPRTVYQMISPWGSCTLSANLSANEIRFLELRKEE
;
A
#
# COMPACT_ATOMS: atom_id res chain seq x y z
N MET A 1 -3.43 -30.21 19.44
CA MET A 1 -3.41 -28.74 19.67
C MET A 1 -2.17 -28.09 19.09
N LEU A 2 -0.94 -28.58 19.34
CA LEU A 2 0.24 -28.04 18.66
C LEU A 2 0.29 -28.51 17.19
N LYS A 3 0.36 -27.57 16.24
CA LYS A 3 0.54 -27.84 14.81
C LYS A 3 1.93 -27.38 14.38
N LYS A 4 2.64 -28.21 13.62
CA LYS A 4 3.95 -27.86 13.06
C LYS A 4 3.76 -27.39 11.62
N ILE A 5 4.25 -26.19 11.31
CA ILE A 5 4.26 -25.65 9.95
C ILE A 5 5.51 -26.16 9.24
N GLN A 6 5.33 -26.71 8.03
CA GLN A 6 6.41 -27.18 7.19
C GLN A 6 6.72 -26.16 6.11
N TYR A 7 7.98 -25.73 6.05
CA TYR A 7 8.50 -24.78 5.07
C TYR A 7 9.21 -25.50 3.93
N GLU A 8 9.11 -24.96 2.71
CA GLU A 8 9.92 -25.42 1.59
C GLU A 8 11.40 -25.11 1.88
N ASP A 9 12.30 -26.04 1.54
CA ASP A 9 13.72 -25.88 1.83
C ASP A 9 14.29 -24.56 1.26
N GLY A 10 14.93 -23.78 2.12
CA GLY A 10 15.51 -22.47 1.79
C GLY A 10 14.51 -21.31 1.71
N LEU A 11 13.22 -21.49 2.02
CA LEU A 11 12.23 -20.41 2.09
C LEU A 11 11.92 -20.00 3.55
N PRO A 12 11.94 -18.68 3.84
CA PRO A 12 11.64 -18.17 5.18
C PRO A 12 10.13 -17.95 5.44
N ILE A 13 9.28 -18.10 4.43
CA ILE A 13 7.84 -17.88 4.50
C ILE A 13 7.12 -19.04 3.82
N LYS A 14 5.94 -19.39 4.35
CA LYS A 14 4.97 -20.27 3.70
C LYS A 14 3.71 -19.48 3.38
N VAL A 15 3.16 -19.66 2.18
CA VAL A 15 1.83 -19.14 1.83
C VAL A 15 0.90 -20.30 1.52
N GLN A 16 -0.30 -20.26 2.07
CA GLN A 16 -1.38 -21.20 1.78
C GLN A 16 -2.62 -20.41 1.33
N VAL A 17 -3.31 -20.92 0.32
CA VAL A 17 -4.62 -20.41 -0.10
C VAL A 17 -5.65 -21.45 0.32
N LEU A 18 -6.59 -21.08 1.17
CA LEU A 18 -7.50 -22.00 1.83
C LEU A 18 -8.96 -21.62 1.59
N LYS A 19 -9.79 -22.63 1.35
CA LYS A 19 -11.22 -22.62 1.68
C LYS A 19 -11.39 -23.24 3.05
N ILE A 20 -12.03 -22.52 3.97
CA ILE A 20 -12.14 -22.94 5.37
C ILE A 20 -13.61 -23.14 5.70
N GLN A 21 -14.02 -24.37 6.01
CA GLN A 21 -15.31 -24.62 6.64
C GLN A 21 -15.14 -24.68 8.17
N GLU A 22 -14.16 -25.46 8.62
CA GLU A 22 -13.80 -25.60 10.03
C GLU A 22 -12.31 -25.88 10.14
N TYR A 23 -11.61 -24.99 10.83
CA TYR A 23 -10.24 -25.17 11.25
C TYR A 23 -10.21 -25.25 12.79
N PRO A 24 -10.14 -26.47 13.35
CA PRO A 24 -10.11 -26.72 14.79
C PRO A 24 -9.09 -25.90 15.56
N TRP A 25 -9.31 -25.79 16.87
CA TRP A 25 -8.51 -24.97 17.75
C TRP A 25 -7.10 -25.54 17.91
N HIS A 26 -6.10 -24.76 17.56
CA HIS A 26 -4.71 -25.16 17.58
C HIS A 26 -3.81 -23.97 17.93
N MET A 27 -2.53 -24.25 18.04
CA MET A 27 -1.47 -23.28 18.24
C MET A 27 -0.24 -23.73 17.45
N HIS A 28 0.64 -22.79 17.17
CA HIS A 28 1.93 -23.01 16.53
C HIS A 28 2.91 -21.96 17.03
N ASN A 29 4.20 -22.19 16.79
CA ASN A 29 5.26 -21.30 17.24
C ASN A 29 5.56 -20.18 16.23
N ASP A 30 4.81 -20.12 15.14
CA ASP A 30 5.00 -19.18 14.05
C ASP A 30 4.08 -17.97 14.19
N ILE A 31 4.48 -16.83 13.61
CA ILE A 31 3.56 -15.71 13.40
C ILE A 31 2.88 -15.91 12.04
N GLN A 32 1.55 -15.77 12.00
CA GLN A 32 0.78 -15.82 10.77
C GLN A 32 0.02 -14.52 10.50
N VAL A 33 -0.17 -14.23 9.21
CA VAL A 33 -1.14 -13.24 8.73
C VAL A 33 -2.24 -14.00 8.00
N ILE A 34 -3.46 -13.91 8.51
CA ILE A 34 -4.66 -14.40 7.83
C ILE A 34 -5.31 -13.24 7.08
N TYR A 35 -5.61 -13.44 5.80
CA TYR A 35 -6.13 -12.41 4.91
C TYR A 35 -7.29 -12.96 4.08
N VAL A 36 -8.48 -12.38 4.25
CA VAL A 36 -9.71 -12.82 3.57
C VAL A 36 -9.80 -12.15 2.21
N LEU A 37 -9.62 -12.93 1.16
CA LEU A 37 -9.74 -12.49 -0.24
C LEU A 37 -11.21 -12.44 -0.69
N GLU A 38 -12.00 -13.44 -0.29
CA GLU A 38 -13.44 -13.53 -0.56
C GLU A 38 -14.19 -14.13 0.63
N GLY A 39 -15.49 -13.83 0.71
CA GLY A 39 -16.38 -14.37 1.73
C GLY A 39 -16.12 -13.86 3.14
N GLU A 40 -16.52 -14.66 4.13
CA GLU A 40 -16.44 -14.29 5.54
C GLU A 40 -16.03 -15.49 6.42
N ILE A 41 -15.24 -15.19 7.46
CA ILE A 41 -14.78 -16.15 8.47
C ILE A 41 -14.94 -15.58 9.90
N ASP A 42 -15.15 -16.47 10.87
CA ASP A 42 -15.04 -16.21 12.30
C ASP A 42 -13.68 -16.75 12.79
N LEU A 43 -12.75 -15.84 13.07
CA LEU A 43 -11.45 -16.15 13.66
C LEU A 43 -11.57 -16.06 15.18
N LYS A 44 -11.53 -17.20 15.84
CA LYS A 44 -11.39 -17.28 17.30
C LYS A 44 -9.91 -17.19 17.67
N MET A 45 -9.56 -16.27 18.56
CA MET A 45 -8.21 -16.16 19.14
C MET A 45 -8.30 -15.90 20.65
N THR A 46 -7.65 -16.72 21.45
CA THR A 46 -7.59 -16.62 22.91
C THR A 46 -8.93 -16.25 23.54
N TYR A 47 -9.12 -15.02 24.03
CA TYR A 47 -10.35 -14.54 24.65
C TYR A 47 -11.32 -13.80 23.70
N THR A 48 -10.93 -13.56 22.44
CA THR A 48 -11.69 -12.74 21.47
C THR A 48 -12.08 -13.50 20.22
N ARG A 49 -13.05 -12.96 19.49
CA ARG A 49 -13.48 -13.41 18.16
C ARG A 49 -13.43 -12.23 17.21
N TYR A 50 -12.92 -12.48 16.01
CA TYR A 50 -12.81 -11.50 14.95
C TYR A 50 -13.62 -11.99 13.76
N TYR A 51 -14.65 -11.22 13.40
CA TYR A 51 -15.40 -11.42 12.17
C TYR A 51 -14.65 -10.75 11.03
N LEU A 52 -14.05 -11.56 10.15
CA LEU A 52 -13.25 -11.08 9.04
C LEU A 52 -14.02 -11.32 7.74
N SER A 53 -14.35 -10.25 7.05
CA SER A 53 -14.94 -10.27 5.71
C SER A 53 -13.85 -9.99 4.66
N LYS A 54 -14.22 -10.10 3.39
CA LYS A 54 -13.38 -9.67 2.25
C LYS A 54 -12.60 -8.39 2.57
N ASN A 55 -11.29 -8.44 2.28
CA ASN A 55 -10.27 -7.40 2.50
C ASN A 55 -9.75 -7.25 3.94
N HIS A 56 -10.34 -7.92 4.92
CA HIS A 56 -9.82 -7.90 6.29
C HIS A 56 -8.62 -8.84 6.47
N MET A 57 -7.69 -8.40 7.31
CA MET A 57 -6.51 -9.17 7.71
C MET A 57 -6.31 -9.13 9.21
N HIS A 58 -5.75 -10.20 9.77
CA HIS A 58 -5.42 -10.27 11.19
C HIS A 58 -4.13 -11.05 11.43
N PHE A 59 -3.45 -10.74 12.54
CA PHE A 59 -2.26 -11.47 12.97
C PHE A 59 -2.65 -12.59 13.93
N ILE A 60 -1.93 -13.70 13.85
CA ILE A 60 -1.96 -14.78 14.82
C ILE A 60 -0.53 -14.89 15.35
N HIS A 61 -0.32 -14.66 16.65
CA HIS A 61 1.02 -14.67 17.23
C HIS A 61 1.44 -16.09 17.65
N SER A 62 2.72 -16.23 17.99
CA SER A 62 3.25 -17.49 18.52
C SER A 62 2.48 -17.88 19.78
N ASP A 63 2.17 -19.17 19.91
CA ASP A 63 1.51 -19.77 21.08
C ASP A 63 0.05 -19.35 21.33
N ASP A 64 -0.52 -18.49 20.48
CA ASP A 64 -1.94 -18.14 20.54
C ASP A 64 -2.81 -19.37 20.20
N VAL A 65 -3.75 -19.68 21.10
CA VAL A 65 -4.79 -20.67 20.80
C VAL A 65 -5.82 -20.02 19.88
N HIS A 66 -5.95 -20.56 18.67
CA HIS A 66 -6.83 -20.02 17.66
C HIS A 66 -7.52 -21.09 16.85
N GLY A 67 -8.66 -20.74 16.26
CA GLY A 67 -9.44 -21.58 15.36
C GLY A 67 -10.23 -20.72 14.38
N VAL A 68 -10.55 -21.27 13.21
CA VAL A 68 -11.22 -20.52 12.14
C VAL A 68 -12.47 -21.27 11.70
N LYS A 69 -13.59 -20.56 11.61
CA LYS A 69 -14.83 -21.11 11.06
C LYS A 69 -15.25 -20.33 9.84
N GLY A 70 -15.55 -21.03 8.75
CA GLY A 70 -16.16 -20.41 7.57
C GLY A 70 -17.59 -19.97 7.85
N LEU A 71 -17.92 -18.73 7.51
CA LEU A 71 -19.29 -18.20 7.61
C LEU A 71 -19.99 -18.22 6.25
N THR A 72 -19.23 -18.13 5.15
CA THR A 72 -19.73 -18.31 3.78
C THR A 72 -19.04 -19.49 3.10
N GLU A 73 -19.73 -20.16 2.18
CA GLU A 73 -19.18 -21.31 1.44
C GLU A 73 -18.11 -20.91 0.41
N ASN A 74 -18.16 -19.66 -0.07
CA ASN A 74 -17.24 -19.11 -1.06
C ASN A 74 -16.00 -18.45 -0.45
N ASN A 75 -15.73 -18.65 0.85
CA ASN A 75 -14.60 -17.98 1.47
C ASN A 75 -13.27 -18.40 0.83
N LEU A 76 -12.40 -17.44 0.58
CA LEU A 76 -11.05 -17.67 0.07
C LEU A 76 -10.08 -16.89 0.95
N VAL A 77 -9.15 -17.60 1.58
CA VAL A 77 -8.31 -17.05 2.64
C VAL A 77 -6.85 -17.34 2.34
N VAL A 78 -6.02 -16.30 2.35
CA VAL A 78 -4.56 -16.44 2.33
C VAL A 78 -4.06 -16.53 3.78
N VAL A 79 -3.25 -17.55 4.06
CA VAL A 79 -2.51 -17.69 5.32
C VAL A 79 -1.02 -17.62 5.00
N LEU A 80 -0.39 -16.53 5.42
CA LEU A 80 1.06 -16.32 5.30
C LEU A 80 1.70 -16.63 6.65
N SER A 81 2.61 -17.60 6.71
CA SER A 81 3.33 -18.03 7.92
C SER A 81 4.80 -17.63 7.87
N LEU A 82 5.31 -17.06 8.95
CA LEU A 82 6.69 -16.60 9.09
C LEU A 82 7.52 -17.64 9.83
N ASN A 83 8.59 -18.13 9.21
CA ASN A 83 9.50 -19.10 9.82
C ASN A 83 10.29 -18.46 10.97
N MET A 84 9.88 -18.74 12.20
CA MET A 84 10.50 -18.15 13.39
C MET A 84 11.94 -18.61 13.61
N ASP A 85 12.33 -19.82 13.19
CA ASP A 85 13.71 -20.28 13.26
C ASP A 85 14.63 -19.46 12.34
N TYR A 86 14.10 -18.98 11.21
CA TYR A 86 14.82 -18.10 10.29
C TYR A 86 14.88 -16.67 10.83
N PHE A 87 13.74 -16.07 11.15
CA PHE A 87 13.67 -14.64 11.49
C PHE A 87 14.23 -14.29 12.86
N SER A 88 14.17 -15.20 13.84
CA SER A 88 14.71 -14.94 15.19
C SER A 88 16.22 -14.71 15.20
N GLN A 89 16.93 -15.08 14.12
CA GLN A 89 18.35 -14.79 13.93
C GLN A 89 18.62 -13.30 13.65
N PHE A 90 17.66 -12.61 13.02
CA PHE A 90 17.75 -11.20 12.63
C PHE A 90 16.98 -10.27 13.56
N TYR A 91 15.88 -10.79 14.13
CA TYR A 91 14.96 -10.04 14.98
C TYR A 91 14.88 -10.70 16.36
N PRO A 92 15.80 -10.36 17.29
CA PRO A 92 15.72 -10.82 18.67
C PRO A 92 14.38 -10.42 19.28
N GLU A 93 13.78 -11.32 20.08
CA GLU A 93 12.48 -11.10 20.75
C GLU A 93 11.24 -11.09 19.85
N LEU A 94 11.35 -11.54 18.60
CA LEU A 94 10.22 -11.68 17.67
C LEU A 94 9.08 -12.54 18.25
N ASP A 95 9.43 -13.58 18.99
CA ASP A 95 8.54 -14.53 19.68
C ASP A 95 7.53 -13.87 20.64
N THR A 96 7.78 -12.62 21.00
CA THR A 96 6.96 -11.87 21.96
C THR A 96 6.54 -10.50 21.45
N GLN A 97 6.81 -10.20 20.17
CA GLN A 97 6.29 -8.99 19.56
C GLN A 97 4.81 -9.17 19.23
N VAL A 98 4.05 -8.12 19.50
CA VAL A 98 2.62 -8.06 19.19
C VAL A 98 2.44 -7.10 18.02
N PHE A 99 2.01 -7.65 16.90
CA PHE A 99 1.54 -6.92 15.72
C PHE A 99 0.02 -6.87 15.71
N THR A 100 -0.56 -5.74 15.32
CA THR A 100 -2.02 -5.63 15.21
C THR A 100 -2.43 -4.75 14.04
N THR A 101 -3.50 -5.16 13.36
CA THR A 101 -4.13 -4.42 12.25
C THR A 101 -5.34 -3.61 12.70
N LYS A 102 -5.82 -3.83 13.93
CA LYS A 102 -7.01 -3.19 14.49
C LYS A 102 -6.63 -1.80 14.99
N GLY A 103 -6.88 -0.75 14.21
CA GLY A 103 -6.58 0.63 14.59
C GLY A 103 -7.78 1.55 14.38
N SER A 104 -7.57 2.86 14.59
CA SER A 104 -8.51 3.88 14.15
C SER A 104 -8.81 3.75 12.66
N GLU A 105 -10.07 3.95 12.28
CA GLU A 105 -10.54 4.02 10.87
C GLU A 105 -10.07 5.32 10.21
N ASP A 106 -8.75 5.55 10.23
CA ASP A 106 -8.10 6.69 9.62
C ASP A 106 -7.28 6.28 8.39
N VAL A 107 -6.90 7.30 7.64
CA VAL A 107 -6.13 7.15 6.40
C VAL A 107 -4.78 6.47 6.65
N ALA A 108 -4.17 6.66 7.81
CA ALA A 108 -2.86 6.07 8.11
C ALA A 108 -2.99 4.55 8.32
N THR A 109 -3.99 4.08 9.05
CA THR A 109 -4.29 2.65 9.23
C THR A 109 -4.61 1.99 7.89
N TYR A 110 -5.41 2.64 7.05
CA TYR A 110 -5.70 2.15 5.71
C TYR A 110 -4.44 2.05 4.82
N LYS A 111 -3.58 3.08 4.81
CA LYS A 111 -2.30 3.06 4.06
C LYS A 111 -1.39 1.91 4.50
N ARG A 112 -1.29 1.65 5.81
CA ARG A 112 -0.51 0.52 6.33
C ARG A 112 -1.06 -0.81 5.88
N GLN A 113 -2.37 -1.03 6.05
CA GLN A 113 -3.04 -2.25 5.60
C GLN A 113 -2.84 -2.48 4.09
N LEU A 114 -2.85 -1.43 3.28
CA LEU A 114 -2.50 -1.55 1.87
C LEU A 114 -1.05 -1.96 1.64
N ALA A 115 -0.09 -1.30 2.29
CA ALA A 115 1.33 -1.65 2.15
C ALA A 115 1.56 -3.13 2.50
N MET A 116 0.86 -3.62 3.54
CA MET A 116 0.83 -5.04 3.88
C MET A 116 0.29 -5.91 2.74
N LYS A 117 -0.85 -5.55 2.14
CA LYS A 117 -1.39 -6.27 0.97
C LYS A 117 -0.35 -6.34 -0.16
N ALA A 118 0.33 -5.24 -0.46
CA ALA A 118 1.37 -5.20 -1.50
C ALA A 118 2.52 -6.17 -1.21
N HIS A 119 3.01 -6.24 0.03
CA HIS A 119 4.04 -7.23 0.41
C HIS A 119 3.53 -8.67 0.27
N ILE A 120 2.30 -8.96 0.72
CA ILE A 120 1.69 -10.30 0.60
C ILE A 120 1.59 -10.70 -0.89
N PHE A 121 1.08 -9.82 -1.75
CA PHE A 121 0.94 -10.13 -3.17
C PHE A 121 2.28 -10.20 -3.92
N ALA A 122 3.30 -9.42 -3.53
CA ALA A 122 4.64 -9.56 -4.07
C ALA A 122 5.24 -10.95 -3.77
N ILE A 123 5.08 -11.41 -2.51
CA ILE A 123 5.48 -12.76 -2.08
C ILE A 123 4.74 -13.84 -2.87
N ILE A 124 3.41 -13.69 -3.02
CA ILE A 124 2.62 -14.64 -3.80
C ILE A 124 3.05 -14.66 -5.26
N SER A 125 3.25 -13.50 -5.88
CA SER A 125 3.66 -13.38 -7.28
C SER A 125 5.01 -14.04 -7.54
N GLU A 126 5.97 -13.87 -6.63
CA GLU A 126 7.28 -14.54 -6.74
C GLU A 126 7.17 -16.06 -6.53
N LEU A 127 6.34 -16.51 -5.56
CA LEU A 127 6.04 -17.93 -5.35
C LEU A 127 5.29 -18.59 -6.50
N TYR A 128 4.48 -17.82 -7.22
CA TYR A 128 3.75 -18.27 -8.40
C TYR A 128 4.70 -18.39 -9.60
N ALA A 129 5.49 -17.34 -9.86
CA ALA A 129 6.37 -17.30 -11.03
C ALA A 129 7.54 -18.30 -10.95
N LYS A 130 8.06 -18.58 -9.74
CA LYS A 130 9.21 -19.47 -9.44
C LYS A 130 10.37 -19.37 -10.43
N LYS A 131 10.65 -18.16 -10.93
CA LYS A 131 11.75 -17.93 -11.89
C LYS A 131 13.10 -18.22 -11.25
N ARG A 132 14.15 -18.44 -12.05
CA ARG A 132 15.51 -18.66 -11.55
C ARG A 132 15.87 -17.59 -10.49
N GLY A 133 16.38 -18.05 -9.34
CA GLY A 133 16.74 -17.19 -8.21
C GLY A 133 15.60 -16.79 -7.27
N TYR A 134 14.37 -17.31 -7.45
CA TYR A 134 13.22 -16.93 -6.61
C TYR A 134 13.48 -17.11 -5.13
N LYS A 135 14.19 -18.17 -4.69
CA LYS A 135 14.49 -18.37 -3.26
C LYS A 135 15.27 -17.21 -2.62
N ASN A 136 16.14 -16.54 -3.38
CA ASN A 136 16.86 -15.36 -2.87
C ASN A 136 15.94 -14.14 -2.83
N ARG A 137 15.21 -13.86 -3.92
CA ARG A 137 14.21 -12.77 -3.95
C ARG A 137 13.14 -12.95 -2.87
N MET A 138 12.73 -14.18 -2.59
CA MET A 138 11.83 -14.52 -1.50
C MET A 138 12.42 -14.12 -0.16
N LYS A 139 13.72 -14.34 0.09
CA LYS A 139 14.37 -13.87 1.32
C LYS A 139 14.36 -12.35 1.42
N ASP A 140 14.65 -11.66 0.33
CA ASP A 140 14.66 -10.19 0.27
C ASP A 140 13.25 -9.64 0.57
N LEU A 141 12.23 -10.11 -0.17
CA LEU A 141 10.82 -9.75 0.05
C LEU A 141 10.33 -10.06 1.47
N SER A 142 10.82 -11.15 2.05
CA SER A 142 10.47 -11.56 3.40
C SER A 142 11.06 -10.65 4.46
N LEU A 143 12.30 -10.18 4.26
CA LEU A 143 12.92 -9.19 5.14
C LEU A 143 12.24 -7.82 5.00
N GLU A 144 11.88 -7.41 3.78
CA GLU A 144 11.10 -6.19 3.55
C GLU A 144 9.75 -6.22 4.27
N LEU A 145 9.05 -7.36 4.23
CA LEU A 145 7.81 -7.57 5.00
C LEU A 145 8.07 -7.41 6.51
N MET A 146 9.13 -8.02 7.03
CA MET A 146 9.48 -7.90 8.45
C MET A 146 9.76 -6.46 8.86
N ASP A 147 10.50 -5.71 8.06
CA ASP A 147 10.78 -4.30 8.33
C ASP A 147 9.49 -3.47 8.33
N ALA A 148 8.56 -3.74 7.41
CA ALA A 148 7.24 -3.13 7.41
C ALA A 148 6.43 -3.48 8.67
N LEU A 149 6.46 -4.74 9.13
CA LEU A 149 5.81 -5.16 10.36
C LEU A 149 6.30 -4.38 11.58
N TYR A 150 7.61 -4.28 11.75
CA TYR A 150 8.23 -3.56 12.88
C TYR A 150 7.98 -2.06 12.83
N LYS A 151 7.98 -1.47 11.64
CA LYS A 151 7.78 -0.05 11.44
C LYS A 151 6.33 0.38 11.62
N ASP A 152 5.41 -0.38 11.03
CA ASP A 152 4.05 0.09 10.79
C ASP A 152 2.99 -0.63 11.64
N PHE A 153 3.26 -1.83 12.17
CA PHE A 153 2.25 -2.64 12.87
C PHE A 153 2.58 -2.94 14.32
N ARG A 154 3.69 -2.39 14.84
CA ARG A 154 4.14 -2.59 16.20
C ARG A 154 3.56 -1.53 17.14
N GLY A 155 3.15 -1.99 18.32
CA GLY A 155 2.64 -1.13 19.39
C GLY A 155 1.12 -1.20 19.48
N PHE A 156 0.64 -1.39 20.70
CA PHE A 156 -0.76 -1.63 20.96
C PHE A 156 -1.21 -1.06 22.30
N LYS A 157 -2.50 -0.78 22.40
CA LYS A 157 -3.25 -0.62 23.64
C LYS A 157 -4.14 -1.82 23.88
N VAL A 158 -4.32 -2.15 25.13
CA VAL A 158 -5.28 -3.14 25.59
C VAL A 158 -6.64 -2.46 25.72
N ASP A 159 -7.59 -2.87 24.90
CA ASP A 159 -8.99 -2.54 25.08
C ASP A 159 -9.64 -3.65 25.93
N ARG A 160 -9.95 -3.33 27.19
CA ARG A 160 -10.63 -4.26 28.11
C ARG A 160 -12.11 -4.47 27.79
N VAL A 161 -12.76 -3.54 27.11
CA VAL A 161 -14.18 -3.63 26.76
C VAL A 161 -14.35 -4.63 25.63
N ASN A 162 -13.61 -4.44 24.54
CA ASN A 162 -13.63 -5.35 23.39
C ASN A 162 -12.66 -6.53 23.54
N ARG A 163 -11.89 -6.56 24.62
CA ARG A 163 -10.90 -7.61 24.95
C ARG A 163 -9.93 -7.81 23.80
N SER A 164 -9.33 -6.74 23.30
CA SER A 164 -8.50 -6.79 22.10
C SER A 164 -7.28 -5.91 22.20
N PHE A 165 -6.29 -6.18 21.34
CA PHE A 165 -5.13 -5.31 21.17
C PHE A 165 -5.37 -4.35 20.01
N GLU A 166 -5.46 -3.05 20.32
CA GLU A 166 -5.67 -1.99 19.34
C GLU A 166 -4.36 -1.30 19.01
N HIS A 167 -4.05 -1.21 17.74
CA HIS A 167 -2.87 -0.56 17.21
C HIS A 167 -2.81 0.90 17.68
N MET A 168 -1.68 1.28 18.26
CA MET A 168 -1.46 2.64 18.74
C MET A 168 -0.32 3.28 17.96
N ILE A 169 -0.61 4.44 17.38
CA ILE A 169 0.40 5.30 16.76
C ILE A 169 1.12 6.07 17.88
N SER A 170 2.32 5.62 18.27
CA SER A 170 3.21 6.41 19.11
C SER A 170 4.30 7.04 18.25
N HIS A 171 4.51 8.34 18.42
CA HIS A 171 5.54 9.11 17.72
C HIS A 171 6.93 8.98 18.38
N ASP A 172 7.02 8.28 19.51
CA ASP A 172 8.25 8.04 20.25
C ASP A 172 8.64 6.56 20.18
N ILE A 173 9.49 6.24 19.20
CA ILE A 173 9.98 4.89 18.91
C ILE A 173 10.71 4.30 20.13
N LEU A 174 11.49 5.11 20.86
CA LEU A 174 12.24 4.65 22.03
C LEU A 174 11.32 4.19 23.16
N GLN A 175 10.17 4.85 23.32
CA GLN A 175 9.14 4.41 24.28
C GLN A 175 8.46 3.11 23.84
N ILE A 176 8.16 2.95 22.54
CA ILE A 176 7.59 1.70 22.01
C ILE A 176 8.57 0.54 22.23
N ASP A 177 9.84 0.74 21.91
CA ASP A 177 10.88 -0.27 22.10
C ASP A 177 10.98 -0.70 23.57
N ARG A 178 10.99 0.28 24.47
CA ARG A 178 11.05 0.04 25.91
C ARG A 178 9.85 -0.76 26.40
N VAL A 179 8.64 -0.34 26.03
CA VAL A 179 7.41 -1.05 26.42
C VAL A 179 7.39 -2.46 25.83
N SER A 180 7.84 -2.63 24.59
CA SER A 180 7.92 -3.95 23.95
C SER A 180 8.89 -4.89 24.67
N ARG A 181 10.05 -4.41 25.14
CA ARG A 181 10.95 -5.22 25.98
C ARG A 181 10.31 -5.61 27.32
N VAL A 182 9.54 -4.70 27.92
CA VAL A 182 8.77 -5.01 29.15
C VAL A 182 7.72 -6.09 28.88
N VAL A 183 6.97 -5.97 27.77
CA VAL A 183 5.99 -6.97 27.32
C VAL A 183 6.67 -8.32 27.06
N SER A 184 7.80 -8.33 26.35
CA SER A 184 8.61 -9.53 26.11
C SER A 184 9.03 -10.22 27.40
N LEU A 185 9.50 -9.44 28.37
CA LEU A 185 9.89 -9.97 29.68
C LEU A 185 8.70 -10.61 30.40
N VAL A 186 7.51 -9.99 30.32
CA VAL A 186 6.29 -10.56 30.90
C VAL A 186 5.92 -11.88 30.24
N TYR A 187 5.83 -11.95 28.90
CA TYR A 187 5.51 -13.21 28.21
C TYR A 187 6.56 -14.31 28.46
N LYS A 188 7.84 -13.97 28.58
CA LYS A 188 8.90 -14.95 28.87
C LYS A 188 8.90 -15.45 30.32
N ASN A 189 8.35 -14.67 31.25
CA ASN A 189 8.47 -14.94 32.69
C ASN A 189 7.13 -15.00 33.44
N TYR A 190 5.99 -15.04 32.73
CA TYR A 190 4.65 -14.99 33.33
C TYR A 190 4.42 -16.00 34.48
N PRO A 191 4.98 -17.23 34.48
CA PRO A 191 4.76 -18.18 35.57
C PRO A 191 5.42 -17.74 36.87
N TYR A 192 6.45 -16.90 36.80
CA TYR A 192 7.29 -16.51 37.92
C TYR A 192 6.88 -15.16 38.52
N LYS A 193 7.49 -14.81 39.65
CA LYS A 193 7.29 -13.50 40.28
C LYS A 193 7.93 -12.41 39.44
N ILE A 194 7.12 -11.55 38.84
CA ILE A 194 7.56 -10.39 38.07
C ILE A 194 7.39 -9.12 38.91
N SER A 195 8.45 -8.33 39.05
CA SER A 195 8.45 -7.07 39.80
C SER A 195 8.67 -5.89 38.86
N LEU A 196 7.75 -4.92 38.87
CA LEU A 196 7.91 -3.67 38.12
C LEU A 196 9.18 -2.91 38.52
N ALA A 197 9.56 -2.98 39.80
CA ALA A 197 10.77 -2.34 40.30
C ALA A 197 12.04 -2.95 39.70
N ALA A 198 12.10 -4.29 39.61
CA ALA A 198 13.24 -4.99 39.02
C ALA A 198 13.35 -4.72 37.51
N ILE A 199 12.21 -4.60 36.81
CA ILE A 199 12.20 -4.24 35.38
C ILE A 199 12.67 -2.79 35.21
N ALA A 200 12.20 -1.87 36.06
CA ALA A 200 12.60 -0.47 36.00
C ALA A 200 14.12 -0.30 36.21
N GLU A 201 14.70 -1.03 37.17
CA GLU A 201 16.14 -1.10 37.40
C GLU A 201 16.89 -1.60 36.15
N LYS A 202 16.43 -2.71 35.54
CA LYS A 202 17.00 -3.24 34.29
C LYS A 202 16.93 -2.25 33.12
N GLU A 203 15.87 -1.44 33.06
CA GLU A 203 15.65 -0.39 32.04
C GLU A 203 16.29 0.96 32.42
N ASN A 204 17.09 1.01 33.49
CA ASN A 204 17.77 2.20 34.01
C ASN A 204 16.83 3.41 34.23
N ILE A 205 15.64 3.16 34.76
CA ILE A 205 14.62 4.18 35.07
C ILE A 205 13.98 3.94 36.44
N ASN A 206 13.33 4.95 36.98
CA ASN A 206 12.60 4.78 38.23
C ASN A 206 11.25 4.06 37.99
N THR A 207 10.79 3.34 39.01
CA THR A 207 9.57 2.53 38.97
C THR A 207 8.31 3.36 38.69
N TYR A 208 8.24 4.59 39.20
CA TYR A 208 7.10 5.49 38.99
C TYR A 208 6.94 5.86 37.51
N TYR A 209 8.05 6.21 36.86
CA TYR A 209 8.11 6.52 35.43
C TYR A 209 7.73 5.30 34.59
N LEU A 210 8.28 4.11 34.88
CA LEU A 210 7.90 2.90 34.15
C LEU A 210 6.40 2.60 34.30
N SER A 211 5.84 2.74 35.51
CA SER A 211 4.41 2.52 35.74
C SER A 211 3.54 3.47 34.91
N HIS A 212 3.86 4.77 34.90
CA HIS A 212 3.11 5.77 34.13
C HIS A 212 3.26 5.54 32.62
N LEU A 213 4.49 5.26 32.16
CA LEU A 213 4.76 4.98 30.76
C LEU A 213 4.00 3.75 30.30
N PHE A 214 4.08 2.64 31.05
CA PHE A 214 3.39 1.40 30.72
C PHE A 214 1.87 1.63 30.67
N GLN A 215 1.29 2.27 31.68
CA GLN A 215 -0.14 2.56 31.68
C GLN A 215 -0.57 3.48 30.53
N LYS A 216 0.24 4.49 30.20
CA LYS A 216 -0.04 5.41 29.08
C LYS A 216 -0.02 4.68 27.73
N GLN A 217 0.97 3.81 27.52
CA GLN A 217 1.22 3.16 26.25
C GLN A 217 0.36 1.91 26.07
N ILE A 218 0.27 1.04 27.08
CA ILE A 218 -0.53 -0.20 27.05
C ILE A 218 -2.00 0.08 27.36
N GLY A 219 -2.35 1.20 28.01
CA GLY A 219 -3.73 1.53 28.38
C GLY A 219 -4.23 0.82 29.65
N ASP A 220 -3.41 -0.02 30.28
CA ASP A 220 -3.75 -0.75 31.49
C ASP A 220 -2.57 -0.80 32.48
N SER A 221 -2.86 -1.10 33.75
CA SER A 221 -1.82 -1.24 34.77
C SER A 221 -0.94 -2.47 34.49
N PHE A 222 0.34 -2.38 34.86
CA PHE A 222 1.28 -3.49 34.71
C PHE A 222 0.79 -4.78 35.38
N ARG A 223 0.21 -4.68 36.58
CA ARG A 223 -0.35 -5.83 37.31
C ARG A 223 -1.47 -6.51 36.53
N ASN A 224 -2.38 -5.71 35.97
CA ASN A 224 -3.50 -6.22 35.20
C ASN A 224 -3.02 -6.90 33.91
N PHE A 225 -2.03 -6.31 33.24
CA PHE A 225 -1.42 -6.89 32.05
C PHE A 225 -0.76 -8.25 32.36
N VAL A 226 0.00 -8.36 33.47
CA VAL A 226 0.56 -9.65 33.90
C VAL A 226 -0.55 -10.67 34.16
N SER A 227 -1.62 -10.29 34.84
CA SER A 227 -2.75 -11.20 35.09
C SER A 227 -3.43 -11.65 33.79
N MET A 228 -3.59 -10.75 32.82
CA MET A 228 -4.13 -11.05 31.48
C MET A 228 -3.25 -12.09 30.76
N VAL A 229 -1.94 -11.84 30.63
CA VAL A 229 -1.01 -12.79 29.99
C VAL A 229 -1.09 -14.16 30.67
N ARG A 230 -1.16 -14.21 32.00
CA ARG A 230 -1.25 -15.49 32.72
C ARG A 230 -2.54 -16.27 32.43
N VAL A 231 -3.69 -15.59 32.26
CA VAL A 231 -4.93 -16.29 31.91
C VAL A 231 -4.95 -16.73 30.45
N GLU A 232 -4.40 -15.93 29.55
CA GLU A 232 -4.15 -16.28 28.14
C GLU A 232 -3.29 -17.55 28.03
N MET A 233 -2.10 -17.54 28.64
CA MET A 233 -1.19 -18.69 28.63
C MET A 233 -1.72 -19.93 29.38
N SER A 234 -2.83 -19.80 30.12
CA SER A 234 -3.47 -20.93 30.80
C SER A 234 -4.38 -21.75 29.90
N GLU A 235 -4.83 -21.17 28.78
CA GLU A 235 -5.86 -21.76 27.91
C GLU A 235 -5.41 -23.10 27.33
N ALA A 236 -4.18 -23.17 26.84
CA ALA A 236 -3.62 -24.39 26.28
C ALA A 236 -3.65 -25.55 27.29
N GLN A 237 -3.18 -25.32 28.52
CA GLN A 237 -3.24 -26.31 29.60
C GLN A 237 -4.68 -26.65 29.97
N LEU A 238 -5.58 -25.67 29.94
CA LEU A 238 -6.99 -25.85 30.25
C LEU A 238 -7.68 -26.79 29.26
N LEU A 239 -7.34 -26.71 27.98
CA LEU A 239 -7.98 -27.49 26.91
C LEU A 239 -7.29 -28.83 26.62
N THR A 240 -5.99 -28.96 26.90
CA THR A 240 -5.22 -30.17 26.55
C THR A 240 -4.95 -31.12 27.71
N THR A 241 -5.18 -30.68 28.96
CA THR A 241 -4.86 -31.48 30.15
C THR A 241 -6.06 -31.69 31.06
N ASN A 242 -5.97 -32.69 31.92
CA ASN A 242 -6.94 -32.94 32.99
C ASN A 242 -6.60 -32.21 34.30
N ALA A 243 -5.62 -31.29 34.30
CA ALA A 243 -5.23 -30.55 35.49
C ALA A 243 -6.42 -29.79 36.10
N SER A 244 -6.50 -29.72 37.42
CA SER A 244 -7.52 -28.94 38.09
C SER A 244 -7.31 -27.45 37.87
N VAL A 245 -8.37 -26.64 37.98
CA VAL A 245 -8.28 -25.17 37.92
C VAL A 245 -7.27 -24.61 38.92
N SER A 246 -7.15 -25.23 40.10
CA SER A 246 -6.17 -24.84 41.12
C SER A 246 -4.73 -25.10 40.66
N GLN A 247 -4.46 -26.27 40.07
CA GLN A 247 -3.15 -26.60 39.53
C GLN A 247 -2.77 -25.68 38.36
N ILE A 248 -3.69 -25.44 37.42
CA ILE A 248 -3.45 -24.52 36.29
C ILE A 248 -3.16 -23.11 36.79
N SER A 249 -3.94 -22.60 37.75
CA SER A 249 -3.69 -21.31 38.39
C SER A 249 -2.27 -21.21 38.95
N GLN A 250 -1.78 -22.25 39.62
CA GLN A 250 -0.43 -22.29 40.16
C GLN A 250 0.63 -22.33 39.06
N ASN A 251 0.42 -23.18 38.03
CA ASN A 251 1.34 -23.34 36.91
C ASN A 251 1.56 -22.03 36.14
N VAL A 252 0.54 -21.20 36.02
CA VAL A 252 0.63 -19.89 35.33
C VAL A 252 0.96 -18.73 36.27
N GLY A 253 1.31 -19.01 37.54
CA GLY A 253 1.89 -18.01 38.45
C GLY A 253 0.90 -17.21 39.31
N PHE A 254 -0.38 -17.60 39.38
CA PHE A 254 -1.32 -17.00 40.34
C PHE A 254 -1.12 -17.58 41.74
N SER A 255 -1.03 -16.72 42.74
CA SER A 255 -0.95 -17.12 44.16
C SER A 255 -2.28 -17.61 44.73
N ASN A 256 -3.40 -17.32 44.06
CA ASN A 256 -4.74 -17.66 44.52
C ASN A 256 -5.63 -18.05 43.33
N ALA A 257 -6.19 -19.26 43.37
CA ALA A 257 -7.09 -19.79 42.36
C ALA A 257 -8.37 -18.96 42.17
N LYS A 258 -8.88 -18.32 43.24
CA LYS A 258 -10.04 -17.42 43.14
C LYS A 258 -9.73 -16.22 42.25
N TYR A 259 -8.55 -15.61 42.43
CA TYR A 259 -8.13 -14.47 41.63
C TYR A 259 -7.87 -14.86 40.17
N TYR A 260 -7.31 -16.06 39.92
CA TYR A 260 -7.23 -16.62 38.56
C TYR A 260 -8.61 -16.74 37.92
N VAL A 261 -9.59 -17.34 38.61
CA VAL A 261 -10.95 -17.53 38.08
C VAL A 261 -11.63 -16.19 37.78
N GLU A 262 -11.45 -15.17 38.64
CA GLU A 262 -11.97 -13.82 38.41
C GLU A 262 -11.39 -13.19 37.15
N ASN A 263 -10.06 -13.21 36.98
CA ASN A 263 -9.42 -12.67 35.77
C ASN A 263 -9.79 -13.51 34.53
N PHE A 264 -9.89 -14.83 34.66
CA PHE A 264 -10.27 -15.68 33.52
C PHE A 264 -11.70 -15.36 33.07
N LYS A 265 -12.64 -15.18 34.01
CA LYS A 265 -14.02 -14.76 33.70
C LYS A 265 -14.07 -13.38 33.05
N GLU A 266 -13.24 -12.45 33.51
CA GLU A 266 -13.15 -11.11 32.95
C GLU A 266 -12.77 -11.16 31.46
N TRP A 267 -11.75 -11.94 31.11
CA TRP A 267 -11.26 -12.04 29.73
C TRP A 267 -12.08 -13.02 28.86
N PHE A 268 -12.30 -14.24 29.32
CA PHE A 268 -12.98 -15.29 28.55
C PHE A 268 -14.51 -15.30 28.69
N GLY A 269 -15.07 -14.45 29.56
CA GLY A 269 -16.52 -14.29 29.75
C GLY A 269 -17.22 -15.44 30.48
N CYS A 270 -16.51 -16.51 30.85
CA CYS A 270 -17.08 -17.68 31.54
C CYS A 270 -16.09 -18.33 32.50
N HIS A 271 -16.54 -19.30 33.30
CA HIS A 271 -15.66 -19.99 34.25
C HIS A 271 -14.69 -20.94 33.52
N PRO A 272 -13.43 -21.12 33.96
CA PRO A 272 -12.46 -22.02 33.30
C PRO A 272 -12.97 -23.45 33.07
N LYS A 273 -13.70 -24.02 34.04
CA LYS A 273 -14.32 -25.35 33.89
C LYS A 273 -15.37 -25.39 32.77
N GLU A 274 -16.19 -24.35 32.66
CA GLU A 274 -17.20 -24.23 31.61
C GLU A 274 -16.51 -24.10 30.25
N TYR A 275 -15.48 -23.25 30.17
CA TYR A 275 -14.65 -23.09 28.97
C TYR A 275 -14.07 -24.42 28.49
N ARG A 276 -13.45 -25.19 29.40
CA ARG A 276 -12.95 -26.54 29.09
C ARG A 276 -14.05 -27.43 28.52
N GLN A 277 -15.23 -27.45 29.14
CA GLN A 277 -16.32 -28.30 28.70
C GLN A 277 -16.84 -27.92 27.31
N LEU A 278 -16.88 -26.63 26.98
CA LEU A 278 -17.36 -26.12 25.69
C LEU A 278 -16.38 -26.40 24.54
N TYR A 279 -15.07 -26.29 24.80
CA TYR A 279 -14.07 -26.20 23.72
C TYR A 279 -13.08 -27.35 23.65
N LYS A 280 -12.97 -28.24 24.66
CA LYS A 280 -12.01 -29.37 24.64
C LYS A 280 -12.17 -30.29 23.42
N ASP A 281 -13.38 -30.43 22.90
CA ASP A 281 -13.69 -31.32 21.77
C ASP A 281 -13.53 -30.59 20.42
N GLN A 282 -13.28 -29.28 20.43
CA GLN A 282 -13.06 -28.44 19.25
C GLN A 282 -11.57 -28.30 18.91
N ILE A 283 -10.67 -28.89 19.70
CA ILE A 283 -9.22 -28.78 19.51
C ILE A 283 -8.74 -29.71 18.39
N LEU A 284 -7.66 -29.31 17.74
CA LEU A 284 -6.96 -30.14 16.78
C LEU A 284 -6.49 -31.44 17.43
N GLY A 285 -6.91 -32.55 16.83
CA GLY A 285 -6.74 -33.92 17.35
C GLY A 285 -8.05 -34.54 17.84
N ASN A 286 -9.02 -33.72 18.27
CA ASN A 286 -10.35 -34.16 18.72
C ASN A 286 -11.44 -33.81 17.69
N ALA A 287 -11.31 -32.67 17.01
CA ALA A 287 -12.16 -32.26 15.89
C ALA A 287 -11.47 -32.51 14.55
N ALA A 288 -12.28 -32.85 13.54
CA ALA A 288 -11.81 -33.02 12.16
C ALA A 288 -11.57 -31.65 11.49
N GLU A 289 -10.42 -31.50 10.83
CA GLU A 289 -10.16 -30.36 9.96
C GLU A 289 -11.03 -30.47 8.69
N ARG A 290 -11.73 -29.40 8.34
CA ARG A 290 -12.47 -29.24 7.09
C ARG A 290 -11.97 -27.99 6.39
N ILE A 291 -10.75 -28.11 5.88
CA ILE A 291 -10.07 -27.10 5.08
C ILE A 291 -9.70 -27.72 3.73
N GLU A 292 -9.76 -26.92 2.68
CA GLU A 292 -9.30 -27.27 1.35
C GLU A 292 -8.17 -26.31 0.97
N GLU A 293 -6.96 -26.84 0.78
CA GLU A 293 -5.82 -26.08 0.28
C GLU A 293 -5.88 -26.03 -1.24
N LEU A 294 -5.89 -24.82 -1.78
CA LEU A 294 -6.03 -24.53 -3.20
C LEU A 294 -4.68 -24.12 -3.80
N PRO A 295 -4.48 -24.34 -5.12
CA PRO A 295 -3.34 -23.80 -5.84
C PRO A 295 -3.28 -22.26 -5.76
N LEU A 296 -2.08 -21.67 -5.90
CA LEU A 296 -1.91 -20.21 -5.86
C LEU A 296 -2.70 -19.53 -7.00
N GLU A 297 -2.83 -20.19 -8.15
CA GLU A 297 -3.62 -19.76 -9.31
C GLU A 297 -5.07 -19.40 -8.95
N SER A 298 -5.64 -20.04 -7.92
CA SER A 298 -7.03 -19.86 -7.52
C SER A 298 -7.35 -18.45 -7.00
N ILE A 299 -6.34 -17.62 -6.75
CA ILE A 299 -6.53 -16.22 -6.38
C ILE A 299 -6.65 -15.31 -7.61
N ASN A 300 -6.31 -15.76 -8.81
CA ASN A 300 -6.27 -14.88 -10.00
C ASN A 300 -7.62 -14.24 -10.26
N ASP A 301 -8.71 -15.00 -10.18
CA ASP A 301 -10.08 -14.47 -10.34
C ASP A 301 -10.41 -13.39 -9.30
N VAL A 302 -9.83 -13.51 -8.10
CA VAL A 302 -10.01 -12.52 -7.03
C VAL A 302 -9.10 -11.31 -7.22
N ILE A 303 -7.85 -11.50 -7.66
CA ILE A 303 -6.91 -10.42 -8.00
C ILE A 303 -7.45 -9.60 -9.17
N ASP A 304 -7.95 -10.27 -10.21
CA ASP A 304 -8.54 -9.65 -11.40
C ASP A 304 -9.81 -8.86 -11.07
N SER A 305 -10.47 -9.18 -9.95
CA SER A 305 -11.63 -8.45 -9.40
C SER A 305 -11.28 -7.52 -8.21
N TYR A 306 -10.01 -7.42 -7.82
CA TYR A 306 -9.54 -6.66 -6.65
C TYR A 306 -9.31 -5.18 -7.00
N SER A 307 -10.29 -4.33 -6.68
CA SER A 307 -10.32 -2.90 -7.02
C SER A 307 -9.68 -1.96 -5.97
N GLU A 308 -8.76 -2.43 -5.12
CA GLU A 308 -8.16 -1.64 -4.02
C GLU A 308 -6.60 -1.67 -4.01
N PHE A 309 -5.96 -0.83 -4.85
CA PHE A 309 -4.52 -0.54 -4.86
C PHE A 309 -4.17 0.96 -4.70
N PRO A 310 -4.36 1.66 -3.55
CA PRO A 310 -4.05 3.09 -3.43
C PRO A 310 -2.66 3.53 -3.91
N VAL A 311 -2.68 4.37 -4.94
CA VAL A 311 -1.64 5.34 -5.29
C VAL A 311 -1.31 6.23 -4.09
N PHE A 312 -0.02 6.43 -3.89
CA PHE A 312 0.59 7.35 -2.94
C PHE A 312 -0.01 8.77 -3.02
N ILE A 313 -0.34 9.37 -1.87
CA ILE A 313 -0.56 10.82 -1.74
C ILE A 313 0.15 11.31 -0.47
N GLY A 314 1.25 12.03 -0.67
CA GLY A 314 1.88 12.96 0.26
C GLY A 314 1.37 14.39 0.04
N ALA A 315 1.59 15.26 1.03
CA ALA A 315 0.84 16.50 1.21
C ALA A 315 1.43 17.76 0.54
N SER A 316 0.52 18.67 0.20
CA SER A 316 0.62 20.14 0.18
C SER A 316 1.22 20.86 -1.03
N GLY A 317 0.42 21.78 -1.59
CA GLY A 317 0.85 22.85 -2.50
C GLY A 317 -0.35 23.61 -3.07
N ILE A 318 -0.55 24.86 -2.65
CA ILE A 318 -1.55 25.77 -3.23
C ILE A 318 -1.09 26.13 -4.65
N ILE A 319 -1.97 26.04 -5.67
CA ILE A 319 -1.67 26.49 -7.05
C ILE A 319 -2.71 27.53 -7.52
N ARG A 320 -2.21 28.57 -8.22
CA ARG A 320 -2.96 29.66 -8.83
C ARG A 320 -3.28 29.34 -10.30
N SER A 321 -4.48 29.68 -10.76
CA SER A 321 -4.87 29.54 -12.18
C SER A 321 -4.45 30.74 -13.03
N ALA A 322 -4.08 30.50 -14.29
CA ALA A 322 -3.85 31.52 -15.32
C ALA A 322 -4.82 31.27 -16.48
N LYS A 323 -5.57 32.29 -16.90
CA LYS A 323 -6.47 32.23 -18.06
C LYS A 323 -5.79 32.86 -19.28
N ILE A 324 -5.65 32.09 -20.35
CA ILE A 324 -5.20 32.59 -21.66
C ILE A 324 -6.24 32.21 -22.71
N ASP A 325 -6.79 33.22 -23.37
CA ASP A 325 -7.82 33.08 -24.39
C ASP A 325 -7.18 32.84 -25.76
N LEU A 326 -7.07 31.56 -26.15
CA LEU A 326 -6.54 31.15 -27.46
C LEU A 326 -7.50 31.49 -28.63
N LYS A 327 -8.73 31.94 -28.36
CA LYS A 327 -9.68 32.36 -29.42
C LYS A 327 -9.41 33.78 -29.91
N LYS A 328 -8.62 34.57 -29.18
CA LYS A 328 -8.05 35.83 -29.67
C LYS A 328 -6.70 35.53 -30.32
N GLU A 329 -6.71 35.05 -31.57
CA GLU A 329 -5.53 35.32 -32.40
C GLU A 329 -5.41 36.84 -32.50
N PRO A 330 -4.27 37.46 -32.14
CA PRO A 330 -4.11 38.89 -32.36
C PRO A 330 -4.38 39.14 -33.85
N GLU A 331 -5.33 40.03 -34.15
CA GLU A 331 -5.48 40.64 -35.47
C GLU A 331 -4.20 41.43 -35.77
N GLY A 332 -3.17 40.69 -36.14
CA GLY A 332 -1.80 41.13 -36.19
C GLY A 332 -1.11 40.27 -37.22
N THR A 333 -1.47 40.56 -38.47
CA THR A 333 -0.69 40.36 -39.69
C THR A 333 0.28 39.18 -39.61
N ILE A 334 -0.02 38.07 -40.29
CA ILE A 334 1.03 37.19 -40.82
C ILE A 334 1.99 38.14 -41.53
N LEU A 335 3.12 38.48 -40.90
CA LEU A 335 4.12 39.33 -41.50
C LEU A 335 4.46 38.62 -42.80
N PRO A 336 4.21 39.22 -43.99
CA PRO A 336 4.71 38.62 -45.20
C PRO A 336 6.21 38.52 -44.98
N ILE A 337 6.73 37.28 -44.86
CA ILE A 337 8.15 37.03 -44.72
C ILE A 337 8.76 37.47 -46.05
N ARG A 338 9.03 38.78 -46.16
CA ARG A 338 9.71 39.40 -47.29
C ARG A 338 11.14 38.89 -47.24
N HIS A 339 11.41 37.78 -47.91
CA HIS A 339 12.74 37.31 -48.33
C HIS A 339 13.88 37.54 -47.33
N ARG A 340 13.61 37.47 -46.02
CA ARG A 340 14.65 37.55 -44.99
C ARG A 340 14.90 36.13 -44.54
N LEU A 341 16.05 35.64 -44.98
CA LEU A 341 16.76 34.45 -44.49
C LEU A 341 16.08 33.89 -43.24
N ILE A 342 15.27 32.84 -43.40
CA ILE A 342 14.91 31.99 -42.27
C ILE A 342 16.25 31.50 -41.74
N PRO A 343 16.68 31.91 -40.54
CA PRO A 343 18.02 31.56 -40.10
C PRO A 343 17.98 30.07 -39.83
N LYS A 344 18.53 29.25 -40.73
CA LYS A 344 18.71 27.80 -40.47
C LYS A 344 19.38 27.61 -39.10
N LYS A 345 20.33 28.51 -38.80
CA LYS A 345 21.00 28.70 -37.51
C LYS A 345 20.08 28.87 -36.30
N LEU A 346 18.88 29.45 -36.46
CA LEU A 346 17.92 29.64 -35.36
C LEU A 346 17.38 28.29 -34.86
N TYR A 347 17.10 27.37 -35.78
CA TYR A 347 16.48 26.08 -35.46
C TYR A 347 17.48 24.91 -35.40
N ASP A 348 18.78 25.16 -35.62
CA ASP A 348 19.81 24.12 -35.61
C ASP A 348 19.93 23.40 -34.25
N HIS A 349 19.62 24.11 -33.16
CA HIS A 349 19.62 23.59 -31.79
C HIS A 349 18.22 23.43 -31.20
N TYR A 350 17.18 23.53 -32.03
CA TYR A 350 15.81 23.39 -31.57
C TYR A 350 15.55 21.94 -31.17
N ASP A 351 15.32 21.71 -29.87
CA ASP A 351 14.86 20.44 -29.34
C ASP A 351 13.39 20.56 -28.87
N PRO A 352 12.43 19.90 -29.56
CA PRO A 352 11.03 20.02 -29.22
C PRO A 352 10.72 19.52 -27.80
N PHE A 353 11.39 18.46 -27.35
CA PHE A 353 11.14 17.87 -26.04
C PHE A 353 11.60 18.81 -24.92
N THR A 354 12.83 19.31 -24.96
CA THR A 354 13.37 20.25 -23.95
C THR A 354 12.48 21.48 -23.78
N GLN A 355 11.95 22.00 -24.89
CA GLN A 355 11.03 23.13 -24.87
C GLN A 355 9.70 22.78 -24.19
N CYS A 356 9.10 21.64 -24.53
CA CYS A 356 7.89 21.16 -23.86
C CYS A 356 8.13 20.84 -22.37
N LEU A 357 9.28 20.25 -22.04
CA LEU A 357 9.67 19.89 -20.69
C LEU A 357 9.77 21.12 -19.78
N SER A 358 10.30 22.24 -20.28
CA SER A 358 10.35 23.50 -19.52
C SER A 358 8.96 24.05 -19.13
N MET A 359 7.89 23.59 -19.78
CA MET A 359 6.51 24.01 -19.47
C MET A 359 5.85 23.15 -18.39
N VAL A 360 6.38 21.96 -18.12
CA VAL A 360 5.76 20.94 -17.25
C VAL A 360 6.60 20.60 -16.02
N LYS A 361 7.84 21.10 -15.94
CA LYS A 361 8.68 20.94 -14.74
C LYS A 361 8.16 21.80 -13.57
N PRO A 362 8.30 21.32 -12.32
CA PRO A 362 7.97 22.10 -11.14
C PRO A 362 8.74 23.44 -11.09
N PRO A 363 8.13 24.52 -10.56
CA PRO A 363 6.78 24.62 -10.02
C PRO A 363 5.77 24.72 -11.16
N HIS A 364 4.78 23.84 -11.22
CA HIS A 364 3.75 23.64 -12.28
C HIS A 364 2.95 24.91 -12.64
N GLN A 365 3.62 25.95 -13.14
CA GLN A 365 3.11 27.23 -13.58
C GLN A 365 3.24 27.30 -15.08
N ILE A 366 2.13 27.51 -15.77
CA ILE A 366 2.12 27.66 -17.22
C ILE A 366 2.84 28.99 -17.55
N PRO A 367 4.00 28.95 -18.25
CA PRO A 367 4.71 30.17 -18.59
C PRO A 367 3.90 31.02 -19.56
N GLN A 368 4.04 32.35 -19.53
CA GLN A 368 3.54 33.18 -20.63
C GLN A 368 4.53 33.10 -21.78
N LEU A 369 4.14 32.42 -22.87
CA LEU A 369 4.96 32.25 -24.05
C LEU A 369 4.44 33.13 -25.20
N PRO A 370 5.32 33.69 -26.05
CA PRO A 370 4.89 34.44 -27.22
C PRO A 370 4.17 33.51 -28.21
N LEU A 371 3.23 34.05 -28.98
CA LEU A 371 2.50 33.24 -29.96
C LEU A 371 3.39 32.80 -31.13
N PHE A 372 4.39 33.61 -31.49
CA PHE A 372 5.33 33.34 -32.59
C PHE A 372 6.78 33.43 -32.12
N ASP A 373 7.64 32.65 -32.76
CA ASP A 373 9.09 32.77 -32.62
C ASP A 373 9.59 34.13 -33.10
N SER A 374 10.67 34.60 -32.48
CA SER A 374 11.40 35.78 -32.92
C SER A 374 12.67 35.35 -33.69
N PRO A 375 13.30 36.25 -34.46
CA PRO A 375 14.56 35.93 -35.14
C PRO A 375 15.73 35.53 -34.21
N GLN A 376 15.59 35.69 -32.89
CA GLN A 376 16.60 35.38 -31.89
C GLN A 376 16.16 34.30 -30.89
N ASP A 377 14.88 33.91 -30.86
CA ASP A 377 14.32 33.06 -29.83
C ASP A 377 13.24 32.13 -30.39
N THR A 378 13.38 30.85 -30.06
CA THR A 378 12.46 29.76 -30.45
C THR A 378 11.48 29.37 -29.34
N ALA A 379 11.26 30.22 -28.33
CA ALA A 379 10.33 29.98 -27.22
C ALA A 379 8.84 30.18 -27.58
N GLY A 380 8.52 30.64 -28.80
CA GLY A 380 7.14 30.88 -29.22
C GLY A 380 6.31 29.60 -29.34
N LEU A 381 4.98 29.71 -29.37
CA LEU A 381 4.11 28.56 -29.60
C LEU A 381 4.08 28.14 -31.08
N LYS A 382 4.15 29.11 -31.99
CA LYS A 382 4.25 28.90 -33.44
C LYS A 382 5.64 29.31 -33.94
N ALA A 383 6.14 28.62 -34.95
CA ALA A 383 7.33 29.03 -35.68
C ALA A 383 7.11 30.37 -36.40
N ILE A 384 8.18 31.01 -36.87
CA ILE A 384 8.12 32.30 -37.60
C ILE A 384 7.17 32.24 -38.81
N ASN A 385 7.04 31.06 -39.45
CA ASN A 385 6.16 30.83 -40.60
C ASN A 385 4.74 30.38 -40.22
N GLY A 386 4.39 30.39 -38.94
CA GLY A 386 3.05 30.06 -38.44
C GLY A 386 2.79 28.58 -38.15
N LEU A 387 3.75 27.68 -38.39
CA LEU A 387 3.61 26.27 -38.00
C LEU A 387 3.46 26.15 -36.48
N LYS A 388 2.41 25.48 -36.02
CA LYS A 388 2.21 25.18 -34.60
C LYS A 388 3.24 24.14 -34.17
N LYS A 389 4.10 24.51 -33.22
CA LYS A 389 5.12 23.62 -32.67
C LYS A 389 4.51 22.73 -31.57
N PRO A 390 5.18 21.66 -31.10
CA PRO A 390 4.66 20.82 -30.02
C PRO A 390 4.27 21.60 -28.76
N GLN A 391 4.97 22.69 -28.44
CA GLN A 391 4.64 23.62 -27.36
C GLN A 391 3.24 24.17 -27.50
N TYR A 392 2.77 24.54 -28.70
CA TYR A 392 1.41 25.04 -28.93
C TYR A 392 0.35 24.04 -28.45
N TYR A 393 0.51 22.78 -28.82
CA TYR A 393 -0.45 21.72 -28.48
C TYR A 393 -0.41 21.39 -26.99
N LEU A 394 0.78 21.30 -26.40
CA LEU A 394 0.93 21.10 -24.96
C LEU A 394 0.37 22.29 -24.17
N TYR A 395 0.62 23.52 -24.62
CA TYR A 395 0.09 24.74 -24.02
C TYR A 395 -1.44 24.75 -23.99
N ALA A 396 -2.05 24.39 -25.13
CA ALA A 396 -3.49 24.27 -25.23
C ALA A 396 -4.05 23.25 -24.23
N LEU A 397 -3.41 22.09 -24.06
CA LEU A 397 -3.83 21.10 -23.06
C LEU A 397 -3.65 21.59 -21.62
N LEU A 398 -2.50 22.19 -21.30
CA LEU A 398 -2.25 22.75 -19.97
C LEU A 398 -3.28 23.82 -19.61
N SER A 399 -3.73 24.62 -20.59
CA SER A 399 -4.78 25.63 -20.37
C SER A 399 -6.17 25.05 -20.08
N THR A 400 -6.37 23.75 -20.34
CA THR A 400 -7.61 23.01 -20.02
C THR A 400 -7.51 22.21 -18.72
N MET A 401 -6.39 22.32 -17.99
CA MET A 401 -6.19 21.61 -16.73
C MET A 401 -7.22 22.03 -15.68
N TYR A 402 -7.76 21.05 -14.96
CA TYR A 402 -8.67 21.31 -13.86
C TYR A 402 -7.98 21.97 -12.67
N GLU A 403 -8.76 22.73 -11.89
CA GLU A 403 -8.24 23.54 -10.78
C GLU A 403 -7.91 22.73 -9.52
N THR A 404 -8.55 21.57 -9.32
CA THR A 404 -8.32 20.76 -8.11
C THR A 404 -7.16 19.81 -8.32
N VAL A 405 -6.03 20.10 -7.68
CA VAL A 405 -4.88 19.19 -7.66
C VAL A 405 -5.17 18.01 -6.74
N VAL A 406 -5.02 16.80 -7.26
CA VAL A 406 -5.13 15.54 -6.50
C VAL A 406 -3.75 15.10 -6.03
N CYS A 407 -2.75 15.14 -6.90
CA CYS A 407 -1.37 14.75 -6.60
C CYS A 407 -0.41 15.51 -7.53
N ALA A 408 0.76 15.90 -7.02
CA ALA A 408 1.80 16.54 -7.80
C ALA A 408 3.17 16.09 -7.30
N GLU A 409 3.98 15.52 -8.20
CA GLU A 409 5.33 15.05 -7.96
C GLU A 409 6.28 15.66 -9.02
N ASP A 410 7.57 15.31 -8.95
CA ASP A 410 8.59 15.86 -9.84
C ASP A 410 8.34 15.55 -11.32
N THR A 411 7.77 14.37 -11.62
CA THR A 411 7.57 13.91 -13.01
C THR A 411 6.11 13.69 -13.38
N PHE A 412 5.15 14.01 -12.50
CA PHE A 412 3.72 13.89 -12.81
C PHE A 412 2.82 14.82 -11.99
N LEU A 413 1.63 15.07 -12.53
CA LEU A 413 0.59 15.93 -11.99
C LEU A 413 -0.79 15.35 -12.31
N LEU A 414 -1.58 15.07 -11.28
CA LEU A 414 -2.97 14.62 -11.37
C LEU A 414 -3.89 15.72 -10.86
N VAL A 415 -4.87 16.12 -11.69
CA VAL A 415 -5.90 17.10 -11.35
C VAL A 415 -7.29 16.55 -11.63
N LYS A 416 -8.32 17.14 -11.02
CA LYS A 416 -9.72 16.72 -11.20
C LYS A 416 -10.71 17.88 -11.22
N SER A 417 -11.87 17.64 -11.82
CA SER A 417 -13.07 18.48 -11.74
C SER A 417 -14.31 17.61 -11.67
N GLY A 418 -14.99 17.62 -10.53
CA GLY A 418 -16.06 16.65 -10.25
C GLY A 418 -15.53 15.22 -10.29
N GLU A 419 -16.11 14.41 -11.17
CA GLU A 419 -15.69 13.02 -11.43
C GLU A 419 -14.72 12.90 -12.62
N ASN A 420 -14.33 13.99 -13.27
CA ASN A 420 -13.36 13.95 -14.38
C ASN A 420 -11.93 14.13 -13.87
N TYR A 421 -10.97 13.46 -14.50
CA TYR A 421 -9.55 13.47 -14.12
C TYR A 421 -8.66 13.82 -15.30
N GLN A 422 -7.57 14.53 -15.04
CA GLN A 422 -6.51 14.77 -16.02
C GLN A 422 -5.15 14.49 -15.38
N LEU A 423 -4.32 13.75 -16.08
CA LEU A 423 -3.05 13.26 -15.62
C LEU A 423 -1.96 13.62 -16.63
N LEU A 424 -1.01 14.44 -16.19
CA LEU A 424 0.18 14.83 -16.95
C LEU A 424 1.39 14.12 -16.33
N PHE A 425 2.21 13.45 -17.13
CA PHE A 425 3.45 12.83 -16.64
C PHE A 425 4.47 12.72 -17.75
N PHE A 426 5.75 12.69 -17.40
CA PHE A 426 6.82 12.72 -18.36
C PHE A 426 8.07 12.00 -17.88
N ASN A 427 8.82 11.44 -18.82
CA ASN A 427 10.13 10.86 -18.60
C ASN A 427 11.19 11.82 -19.17
N ASP A 428 11.96 12.48 -18.32
CA ASP A 428 13.07 13.35 -18.74
C ASP A 428 14.44 12.66 -18.76
N ASN A 429 14.47 11.33 -18.57
CA ASN A 429 15.64 10.50 -18.84
C ASN A 429 15.84 10.40 -20.36
N LYS A 430 17.10 10.61 -20.80
CA LYS A 430 17.47 10.65 -22.22
C LYS A 430 17.72 9.29 -22.84
N ASP A 431 17.97 8.27 -22.02
CA ASP A 431 18.48 6.98 -22.49
C ASP A 431 17.59 5.81 -22.05
N GLU A 432 16.83 5.97 -20.97
CA GLU A 432 16.04 4.89 -20.37
C GLU A 432 14.54 5.15 -20.44
N SER A 433 13.78 4.07 -20.63
CA SER A 433 12.33 4.09 -20.48
C SER A 433 11.93 4.07 -19.00
N GLN A 434 10.85 4.75 -18.66
CA GLN A 434 10.30 4.79 -17.31
C GLN A 434 8.87 4.25 -17.27
N SER A 435 8.61 3.35 -16.33
CA SER A 435 7.28 2.78 -16.10
C SER A 435 6.53 3.59 -15.05
N TYR A 436 5.28 3.90 -15.34
CA TYR A 436 4.35 4.54 -14.42
C TYR A 436 3.12 3.66 -14.23
N GLU A 437 2.59 3.67 -13.02
CA GLU A 437 1.32 3.03 -12.68
C GLU A 437 0.49 3.97 -11.83
N PHE A 438 -0.70 4.32 -12.31
CA PHE A 438 -1.63 5.25 -11.66
C PHE A 438 -2.96 4.56 -11.41
N SER A 439 -3.18 4.14 -10.18
CA SER A 439 -4.45 3.63 -9.69
C SER A 439 -5.33 4.76 -9.11
N LEU A 440 -6.45 5.03 -9.79
CA LEU A 440 -7.50 5.96 -9.37
C LEU A 440 -8.58 5.20 -8.60
N PHE A 441 -8.99 5.72 -7.44
CA PHE A 441 -9.99 5.09 -6.55
C PHE A 441 -11.28 5.89 -6.46
N LYS A 442 -12.35 5.21 -6.07
CA LYS A 442 -13.72 5.76 -6.01
C LYS A 442 -14.18 6.32 -7.36
N ILE A 443 -13.73 5.68 -8.44
CA ILE A 443 -14.11 5.99 -9.81
C ILE A 443 -15.02 4.85 -10.30
N SER A 444 -16.27 5.19 -10.61
CA SER A 444 -17.29 4.24 -11.06
C SER A 444 -18.14 4.84 -12.18
N GLY A 445 -18.60 4.00 -13.11
CA GLY A 445 -19.35 4.42 -14.30
C GLY A 445 -18.53 4.30 -15.57
N GLU A 446 -19.07 4.71 -16.71
CA GLU A 446 -18.35 4.70 -17.97
C GLU A 446 -17.46 5.93 -18.09
N TYR A 447 -16.21 5.74 -18.51
CA TYR A 447 -15.27 6.81 -18.76
C TYR A 447 -14.66 6.68 -20.14
N GLN A 448 -14.61 7.80 -20.83
CA GLN A 448 -13.75 7.97 -21.98
C GLN A 448 -12.36 8.41 -21.53
N ILE A 449 -11.35 7.59 -21.84
CA ILE A 449 -9.95 7.98 -21.71
C ILE A 449 -9.45 8.48 -23.06
N THR A 450 -8.95 9.71 -23.06
CA THR A 450 -8.18 10.29 -24.17
C THR A 450 -6.73 10.45 -23.75
N GLU A 451 -5.85 9.67 -24.37
CA GLU A 451 -4.40 9.75 -24.16
C GLU A 451 -3.75 10.53 -25.30
N ARG A 452 -2.97 11.57 -24.97
CA ARG A 452 -2.21 12.39 -25.92
C ARG A 452 -0.73 12.24 -25.61
N ARG A 453 0.04 11.74 -26.58
CA ARG A 453 1.47 11.46 -26.45
C ARG A 453 2.30 12.47 -27.22
N PHE A 454 3.28 13.06 -26.54
CA PHE A 454 4.31 13.91 -27.09
C PHE A 454 5.64 13.18 -26.93
N GLN A 455 6.21 12.68 -28.03
CA GLN A 455 7.48 11.96 -28.02
C GLN A 455 8.61 12.90 -28.44
N ALA A 456 9.83 12.63 -27.96
CA ALA A 456 11.03 13.19 -28.56
C ALA A 456 11.20 12.66 -29.98
N GLY A 457 11.39 13.58 -30.92
CA GLY A 457 11.55 13.25 -32.34
C GLY A 457 10.87 14.26 -33.25
N ASP A 458 10.68 13.85 -34.51
CA ASP A 458 10.28 14.71 -35.62
C ASP A 458 9.07 15.60 -35.29
N SER A 459 9.27 16.91 -35.35
CA SER A 459 8.22 17.94 -35.26
C SER A 459 8.07 18.70 -36.58
N CYS A 460 7.14 19.64 -36.66
CA CYS A 460 7.04 20.54 -37.81
C CYS A 460 8.36 21.24 -38.14
N ILE A 461 9.23 21.51 -37.17
CA ILE A 461 10.56 22.10 -37.39
C ILE A 461 11.50 21.11 -38.10
N SER A 462 11.48 19.84 -37.72
CA SER A 462 12.27 18.80 -38.40
C SER A 462 11.77 18.53 -39.83
N GLY A 463 10.45 18.48 -40.05
CA GLY A 463 9.87 18.37 -41.39
C GLY A 463 10.19 19.61 -42.25
N TRP A 464 10.15 20.81 -41.65
CA TRP A 464 10.56 22.02 -42.34
C TRP A 464 12.06 22.05 -42.66
N LYS A 465 12.90 21.49 -41.79
CA LYS A 465 14.34 21.28 -42.01
C LYS A 465 14.60 20.34 -43.19
N GLN A 466 13.82 19.25 -43.33
CA GLN A 466 13.91 18.35 -44.50
C GLN A 466 13.58 19.08 -45.81
N LEU A 467 12.67 20.05 -45.76
CA LEU A 467 12.37 20.97 -46.87
C LEU A 467 13.37 22.14 -46.98
N ASN A 468 14.53 22.03 -46.31
CA ASN A 468 15.60 23.02 -46.29
C ASN A 468 15.16 24.42 -45.83
N PHE A 469 14.17 24.47 -44.93
CA PHE A 469 13.51 25.69 -44.45
C PHE A 469 12.95 26.57 -45.58
N LYS A 470 12.27 25.93 -46.55
CA LYS A 470 11.57 26.61 -47.66
C LYS A 470 10.72 27.77 -47.14
N SER A 471 10.89 28.96 -47.73
CA SER A 471 10.25 30.19 -47.27
C SER A 471 8.75 30.25 -47.52
N GLN A 472 8.27 29.52 -48.52
CA GLN A 472 6.85 29.37 -48.83
C GLN A 472 6.53 27.89 -48.98
N LEU A 473 5.68 27.40 -48.09
CA LEU A 473 5.15 26.05 -48.14
C LEU A 473 3.87 26.05 -48.98
N THR A 474 3.67 25.03 -49.80
CA THR A 474 2.35 24.77 -50.38
C THR A 474 1.38 24.36 -49.27
N SER A 475 0.07 24.45 -49.49
CA SER A 475 -0.93 24.00 -48.51
C SER A 475 -0.70 22.54 -48.10
N GLN A 476 -0.36 21.68 -49.07
CA GLN A 476 -0.09 20.27 -48.82
C GLN A 476 1.20 20.05 -48.00
N GLU A 477 2.28 20.78 -48.31
CA GLU A 477 3.52 20.74 -47.52
C GLU A 477 3.26 21.21 -46.09
N PHE A 478 2.52 22.32 -45.93
CA PHE A 478 2.18 22.90 -44.64
C PHE A 478 1.36 21.92 -43.79
N GLU A 479 0.29 21.35 -44.33
CA GLU A 479 -0.55 20.38 -43.63
C GLU A 479 0.24 19.12 -43.23
N SER A 480 1.07 18.61 -44.15
CA SER A 480 1.85 17.38 -43.92
C SER A 480 2.86 17.54 -42.78
N ILE A 481 3.60 18.66 -42.77
CA ILE A 481 4.58 18.90 -41.69
C ILE A 481 3.92 19.40 -40.41
N GLN A 482 2.76 20.08 -40.50
CA GLN A 482 1.99 20.50 -39.33
C GLN A 482 1.48 19.30 -38.53
N ALA A 483 1.08 18.24 -39.22
CA ALA A 483 0.64 16.99 -38.61
C ALA A 483 1.72 16.33 -37.74
N LEU A 484 3.01 16.54 -38.04
CA LEU A 484 4.14 16.01 -37.26
C LEU A 484 4.20 16.57 -35.83
N SER A 485 3.71 17.80 -35.61
CA SER A 485 3.69 18.43 -34.28
C SER A 485 2.47 18.07 -33.44
N ALA A 486 1.41 17.53 -34.06
CA ALA A 486 0.19 17.18 -33.34
C ALA A 486 0.45 15.94 -32.46
N PRO A 487 -0.02 15.92 -31.21
CA PRO A 487 0.17 14.76 -30.36
C PRO A 487 -0.59 13.56 -30.93
N ARG A 488 0.03 12.38 -30.84
CA ARG A 488 -0.68 11.13 -31.15
C ARG A 488 -1.77 10.95 -30.11
N THR A 489 -3.01 10.80 -30.57
CA THR A 489 -4.17 10.68 -29.70
C THR A 489 -4.73 9.26 -29.78
N VAL A 490 -4.90 8.63 -28.62
CA VAL A 490 -5.50 7.30 -28.48
C VAL A 490 -6.74 7.44 -27.60
N TYR A 491 -7.79 6.75 -27.98
CA TYR A 491 -9.06 6.73 -27.27
C TYR A 491 -9.36 5.32 -26.78
N GLN A 492 -9.85 5.21 -25.56
CA GLN A 492 -10.36 3.96 -25.01
C GLN A 492 -11.53 4.24 -24.07
N MET A 493 -12.52 3.36 -24.09
CA MET A 493 -13.60 3.36 -23.09
C MET A 493 -13.22 2.40 -21.98
N ILE A 494 -13.48 2.81 -20.75
CA ILE A 494 -13.37 1.95 -19.58
C ILE A 494 -14.63 2.10 -18.73
N SER A 495 -15.00 1.04 -18.02
CA SER A 495 -16.14 1.07 -17.09
C SER A 495 -15.66 0.63 -15.70
N PRO A 496 -14.84 1.43 -15.02
CA PRO A 496 -14.28 1.09 -13.73
C PRO A 496 -15.39 0.86 -12.70
N TRP A 497 -15.12 -0.05 -11.77
CA TRP A 497 -16.03 -0.38 -10.68
C TRP A 497 -15.31 -0.20 -9.35
N GLY A 498 -15.28 1.04 -8.87
CA GLY A 498 -14.60 1.43 -7.64
C GLY A 498 -13.15 1.85 -7.82
N SER A 499 -12.44 1.35 -8.84
CA SER A 499 -11.09 1.80 -9.19
C SER A 499 -10.72 1.60 -10.66
N CYS A 500 -9.69 2.31 -11.12
CA CYS A 500 -9.05 2.13 -12.42
C CYS A 500 -7.52 2.21 -12.27
N THR A 501 -6.77 1.21 -12.73
CA THR A 501 -5.30 1.30 -12.84
C THR A 501 -4.89 1.62 -14.27
N LEU A 502 -4.07 2.66 -14.42
CA LEU A 502 -3.48 3.10 -15.68
C LEU A 502 -1.98 2.87 -15.64
N SER A 503 -1.50 1.85 -16.34
CA SER A 503 -0.06 1.58 -16.47
C SER A 503 0.46 2.12 -17.80
N ALA A 504 1.60 2.79 -17.77
CA ALA A 504 2.22 3.40 -18.94
C ALA A 504 3.74 3.29 -18.89
N ASN A 505 4.33 2.67 -19.92
CA ASN A 505 5.77 2.71 -20.14
C ASN A 505 6.09 3.87 -21.08
N LEU A 506 6.81 4.87 -20.57
CA LEU A 506 7.28 6.02 -21.34
C LEU A 506 8.66 5.72 -21.89
N SER A 507 8.85 5.97 -23.18
CA SER A 507 10.17 5.98 -23.79
C SER A 507 10.99 7.15 -23.24
N ALA A 508 12.29 7.14 -23.49
CA ALA A 508 13.14 8.30 -23.19
C ALA A 508 12.56 9.58 -23.81
N ASN A 509 12.57 10.67 -23.05
CA ASN A 509 12.07 11.97 -23.48
C ASN A 509 10.62 11.94 -24.01
N GLU A 510 9.68 11.39 -23.24
CA GLU A 510 8.25 11.32 -23.59
C GLU A 510 7.40 12.09 -22.56
N ILE A 511 6.39 12.85 -23.02
CA ILE A 511 5.35 13.47 -22.19
C ILE A 511 4.00 12.87 -22.58
N ARG A 512 3.20 12.50 -21.57
CA ARG A 512 1.84 12.01 -21.75
C ARG A 512 0.84 12.87 -21.00
N PHE A 513 -0.30 13.09 -21.66
CA PHE A 513 -1.46 13.75 -21.09
C PHE A 513 -2.66 12.84 -21.25
N LEU A 514 -3.21 12.36 -20.14
CA LEU A 514 -4.38 11.49 -20.09
C LEU A 514 -5.55 12.28 -19.54
N GLU A 515 -6.70 12.16 -20.18
CA GLU A 515 -7.94 12.78 -19.75
C GLU A 515 -9.00 11.70 -19.61
N LEU A 516 -9.53 11.54 -18.41
CA LEU A 516 -10.62 10.63 -18.08
C LEU A 516 -11.89 11.46 -17.90
N ARG A 517 -12.82 11.33 -18.82
CA ARG A 517 -14.13 11.97 -18.75
C ARG A 517 -15.19 10.95 -18.44
N LYS A 518 -16.00 11.20 -17.43
CA LYS A 518 -17.17 10.37 -17.13
C LYS A 518 -18.23 10.63 -18.20
N GLU A 519 -18.75 9.57 -18.79
CA GLU A 519 -19.93 9.65 -19.66
C GLU A 519 -21.19 9.78 -18.77
N GLU A 520 -22.15 10.58 -19.23
CA GLU A 520 -23.39 10.87 -18.51
C GLU A 520 -24.40 9.71 -18.51
#